data_AF-A0A349DXV3-F1
#
_entry.id   AF-A0A349DXV3-F1
#
_cell.length_a   1.000
_cell.length_b   1.000
_cell.length_c   1.000
_cell.angle_alpha   90.00
_cell.angle_beta   90.00
_cell.angle_gamma   90.00
#
_symmetry.space_group_name_H-M   'P 1'
#
loop_
_entity.id
_entity.type
_entity.pdbx_description
1 polymer ?
#
loop_
_entity_poly.entity_id
_entity_poly.type
_entity_poly.pdbx_seq_one_letter_code
_entity_poly.pdbx_strand_id
1 'polypeptide(L)'
;MIYHLFREEEEGLVCIKVDLGQLSAATNHPMLTQLGRGGIKPDGTFSGILTMKDKDGNYLHPNTRGRFVMKLLIDTELESGKVFKQSKSTWVQGPGVSDNLDKFNEGLANGLDENEAALQTWSANWLKTNHGFNAVRNIHGVCEEVENEAGKKYKQYSEVVMFFYKNDQK
;
A
#
# COMPACT_ATOMS: atom_id res chain seq x y z
N MET A 1 -9.95 19.71 3.05
CA MET A 1 -9.89 18.35 2.50
C MET A 1 -10.79 17.47 3.34
N ILE A 2 -11.66 16.71 2.70
CA ILE A 2 -12.57 15.79 3.36
C ILE A 2 -12.36 14.40 2.76
N TYR A 3 -12.21 13.39 3.61
CA TYR A 3 -12.15 12.00 3.19
C TYR A 3 -13.53 11.40 3.28
N HIS A 4 -13.91 10.66 2.25
CA HIS A 4 -15.17 9.99 2.15
C HIS A 4 -14.93 8.48 2.03
N LEU A 5 -15.58 7.72 2.91
CA LEU A 5 -15.59 6.27 2.91
C LEU A 5 -16.89 5.79 2.27
N PHE A 6 -16.77 4.90 1.30
CA PHE A 6 -17.89 4.25 0.63
C PHE A 6 -17.72 2.74 0.75
N ARG A 7 -18.83 2.00 0.75
CA ARG A 7 -18.81 0.55 0.59
C ARG A 7 -19.45 0.19 -0.75
N GLU A 8 -18.74 -0.55 -1.58
CA GLU A 8 -19.25 -1.04 -2.86
C GLU A 8 -20.29 -2.14 -2.62
N GLU A 9 -21.42 -2.08 -3.31
CA GLU A 9 -22.55 -2.98 -3.06
C GLU A 9 -22.29 -4.42 -3.53
N GLU A 10 -21.59 -4.60 -4.66
CA GLU A 10 -21.36 -5.93 -5.25
C GLU A 10 -20.28 -6.73 -4.50
N GLU A 11 -19.10 -6.14 -4.29
CA GLU A 11 -17.96 -6.84 -3.68
C GLU A 11 -17.81 -6.55 -2.17
N GLY A 12 -18.57 -5.62 -1.63
CA GLY A 12 -18.48 -5.21 -0.23
C GLY A 12 -17.16 -4.52 0.12
N LEU A 13 -16.38 -4.04 -0.85
CA LEU A 13 -15.09 -3.40 -0.61
C LEU A 13 -15.24 -1.98 -0.07
N VAL A 14 -14.29 -1.54 0.75
CA VAL A 14 -14.20 -0.17 1.24
C VAL A 14 -13.43 0.67 0.22
N CYS A 15 -13.99 1.80 -0.15
CA CYS A 15 -13.39 2.76 -1.07
C CYS A 15 -13.19 4.10 -0.36
N ILE A 16 -11.96 4.62 -0.41
CA ILE A 16 -11.61 5.93 0.12
C ILE A 16 -11.49 6.89 -1.06
N LYS A 17 -12.26 7.98 -1.00
CA LYS A 17 -12.12 9.10 -1.92
C LYS A 17 -11.82 10.39 -1.15
N VAL A 18 -11.14 11.31 -1.81
CA VAL A 18 -10.78 12.60 -1.25
C VAL A 18 -11.43 13.73 -2.04
N ASP A 19 -11.99 14.69 -1.32
CA ASP A 19 -12.40 15.99 -1.86
C ASP A 19 -11.25 16.99 -1.74
N LEU A 20 -10.74 17.41 -2.88
CA LEU A 20 -9.66 18.40 -3.03
C LEU A 20 -10.18 19.83 -3.26
N GLY A 21 -11.50 20.06 -3.13
CA GLY A 21 -12.13 21.36 -3.34
C GLY A 21 -12.37 21.70 -4.81
N GLN A 22 -12.31 20.71 -5.70
CA GLN A 22 -12.60 20.87 -7.12
C GLN A 22 -14.05 20.52 -7.39
N LEU A 23 -14.74 21.34 -8.20
CA LEU A 23 -16.12 21.08 -8.63
C LEU A 23 -16.14 20.61 -10.09
N SER A 24 -17.01 19.66 -10.38
CA SER A 24 -17.28 19.20 -11.74
C SER A 24 -17.97 20.32 -12.52
N ALA A 25 -17.40 20.71 -13.67
CA ALA A 25 -18.00 21.73 -14.53
C ALA A 25 -19.39 21.33 -15.07
N ALA A 26 -19.67 20.03 -15.18
CA ALA A 26 -20.94 19.52 -15.70
C ALA A 26 -22.05 19.44 -14.64
N THR A 27 -21.70 19.11 -13.39
CA THR A 27 -22.69 18.84 -12.34
C THR A 27 -22.65 19.83 -11.17
N ASN A 28 -21.65 20.71 -11.13
CA ASN A 28 -21.35 21.60 -10.00
C ASN A 28 -21.23 20.88 -8.65
N HIS A 29 -20.96 19.58 -8.67
CA HIS A 29 -20.75 18.75 -7.47
C HIS A 29 -19.24 18.55 -7.21
N PRO A 30 -18.83 18.31 -5.95
CA PRO A 30 -17.45 17.97 -5.62
C PRO A 30 -16.91 16.79 -6.43
N MET A 31 -15.73 16.98 -7.00
CA MET A 31 -14.99 15.91 -7.67
C MET A 31 -14.18 15.14 -6.63
N LEU A 32 -14.54 13.87 -6.46
CA LEU A 32 -13.87 12.98 -5.53
C LEU A 32 -12.82 12.15 -6.27
N THR A 33 -11.57 12.22 -5.83
CA THR A 33 -10.48 11.39 -6.35
C THR A 33 -10.32 10.14 -5.50
N GLN A 34 -10.28 8.96 -6.11
CA GLN A 34 -10.07 7.71 -5.38
C GLN A 34 -8.62 7.60 -4.90
N LEU A 35 -8.45 7.43 -3.58
CA LEU A 35 -7.16 7.20 -2.94
C LEU A 35 -6.88 5.74 -2.67
N GLY A 36 -7.91 4.91 -2.58
CA GLY A 36 -7.71 3.47 -2.46
C GLY A 36 -9.01 2.72 -2.38
N ARG A 37 -8.92 1.42 -2.63
CA ARG A 37 -10.00 0.46 -2.48
C ARG A 37 -9.46 -0.85 -1.93
N GLY A 38 -10.19 -1.51 -1.05
CA GLY A 38 -9.76 -2.79 -0.52
C GLY A 38 -10.62 -3.28 0.63
N GLY A 39 -10.22 -4.40 1.21
CA GLY A 39 -10.92 -4.99 2.33
C GLY A 39 -10.21 -6.20 2.90
N ILE A 40 -10.75 -6.69 4.01
CA ILE A 40 -10.34 -7.94 4.63
C ILE A 40 -11.28 -9.03 4.10
N LYS A 41 -10.67 -10.04 3.47
CA LYS A 41 -11.37 -11.22 2.97
C LYS A 41 -11.82 -12.15 4.12
N PRO A 42 -12.75 -13.09 3.88
CA PRO A 42 -13.21 -14.02 4.92
C PRO A 42 -12.10 -14.88 5.56
N ASP A 43 -11.02 -15.15 4.82
CA ASP A 43 -9.83 -15.86 5.32
C ASP A 43 -8.95 -15.00 6.25
N GLY A 44 -9.24 -13.70 6.38
CA GLY A 44 -8.51 -12.73 7.17
C GLY A 44 -7.37 -12.03 6.42
N THR A 45 -7.27 -12.21 5.10
CA THR A 45 -6.29 -11.54 4.26
C THR A 45 -6.77 -10.14 3.88
N PHE A 46 -6.02 -9.10 4.25
CA PHE A 46 -6.22 -7.79 3.66
C PHE A 46 -5.65 -7.74 2.24
N SER A 47 -6.42 -7.18 1.32
CA SER A 47 -5.99 -6.85 -0.03
C SER A 47 -6.55 -5.49 -0.42
N GLY A 48 -5.71 -4.60 -0.93
CA GLY A 48 -6.12 -3.28 -1.36
C GLY A 48 -5.23 -2.69 -2.43
N ILE A 49 -5.81 -1.82 -3.24
CA ILE A 49 -5.13 -1.00 -4.24
C ILE A 49 -5.11 0.42 -3.68
N LEU A 50 -3.92 1.01 -3.61
CA LEU A 50 -3.71 2.35 -3.08
C LEU A 50 -3.28 3.26 -4.22
N THR A 51 -3.92 4.41 -4.38
CA THR A 51 -3.57 5.44 -5.36
C THR A 51 -3.10 6.68 -4.63
N MET A 52 -1.80 6.95 -4.66
CA MET A 52 -1.18 8.03 -3.88
C MET A 52 -0.63 9.16 -4.74
N LYS A 53 -0.32 8.85 -6.00
CA LYS A 53 0.26 9.79 -6.97
C LYS A 53 -0.71 9.98 -8.15
N ASP A 54 -0.60 11.10 -8.85
CA ASP A 54 -1.27 11.32 -10.13
C ASP A 54 -0.50 10.64 -11.28
N LYS A 55 -1.00 10.83 -12.51
CA LYS A 55 -0.39 10.31 -13.73
C LYS A 55 1.01 10.88 -14.02
N ASP A 56 1.33 12.03 -13.42
CA ASP A 56 2.58 12.77 -13.61
C ASP A 56 3.58 12.45 -12.47
N GLY A 57 3.20 11.57 -11.52
CA GLY A 57 4.02 11.13 -10.41
C GLY A 57 3.96 12.04 -9.18
N ASN A 58 3.16 13.09 -9.17
CA ASN A 58 3.00 13.98 -8.03
C ASN A 58 2.06 13.35 -7.01
N TYR A 59 2.31 13.55 -5.70
CA TYR A 59 1.37 13.07 -4.69
C TYR A 59 0.02 13.78 -4.85
N LEU A 60 -1.06 12.99 -4.88
CA LEU A 60 -2.44 13.50 -4.89
C LEU A 60 -2.73 14.38 -3.68
N HIS A 61 -1.98 14.15 -2.58
CA HIS A 61 -1.98 15.02 -1.41
C HIS A 61 -0.65 14.92 -0.63
N PRO A 62 -0.07 16.03 -0.11
CA PRO A 62 1.22 16.01 0.58
C PRO A 62 1.29 15.11 1.83
N ASN A 63 0.13 14.85 2.46
CA ASN A 63 0.06 13.99 3.66
C ASN A 63 -0.37 12.54 3.38
N THR A 64 -0.62 12.14 2.14
CA THR A 64 -1.00 10.75 1.82
C THR A 64 0.25 9.90 1.61
N ARG A 65 0.50 9.01 2.56
CA ARG A 65 1.50 7.93 2.46
C ARG A 65 0.78 6.58 2.43
N GLY A 66 1.44 5.52 1.96
CA GLY A 66 0.82 4.19 1.83
C GLY A 66 0.16 3.72 3.12
N ARG A 67 0.78 4.05 4.25
CA ARG A 67 0.27 3.79 5.61
C ARG A 67 -1.11 4.39 5.90
N PHE A 68 -1.43 5.59 5.40
CA PHE A 68 -2.66 6.30 5.77
C PHE A 68 -3.90 5.68 5.11
N VAL A 69 -3.83 5.46 3.80
CA VAL A 69 -4.93 4.86 3.04
C VAL A 69 -5.15 3.43 3.52
N MET A 70 -4.06 2.67 3.70
CA MET A 70 -4.13 1.31 4.23
C MET A 70 -4.72 1.25 5.63
N LYS A 71 -4.34 2.17 6.54
CA LYS A 71 -4.92 2.32 7.87
C LYS A 71 -6.44 2.47 7.81
N LEU A 72 -6.92 3.44 7.05
CA LEU A 72 -8.36 3.72 6.93
C LEU A 72 -9.13 2.49 6.44
N LEU A 73 -8.62 1.79 5.41
CA LEU A 73 -9.27 0.58 4.89
C LEU A 73 -9.34 -0.55 5.94
N ILE A 74 -8.25 -0.79 6.66
CA ILE A 74 -8.17 -1.84 7.67
C ILE A 74 -9.04 -1.51 8.88
N ASP A 75 -8.96 -0.29 9.40
CA ASP A 75 -9.73 0.15 10.57
C ASP A 75 -11.24 0.01 10.31
N THR A 76 -11.73 0.48 9.15
CA THR A 76 -13.14 0.34 8.78
C THR A 76 -13.61 -1.11 8.72
N GLU A 77 -12.76 -2.02 8.25
CA GLU A 77 -13.11 -3.45 8.18
C GLU A 77 -13.08 -4.12 9.56
N LEU A 78 -12.14 -3.75 10.43
CA LEU A 78 -12.09 -4.21 11.81
C LEU A 78 -13.30 -3.73 12.62
N GLU A 79 -13.72 -2.47 12.43
CA GLU A 79 -14.93 -1.91 13.03
C GLU A 79 -16.20 -2.66 12.60
N SER A 80 -16.21 -3.24 11.39
CA SER A 80 -17.29 -4.13 10.92
C SER A 80 -17.22 -5.56 11.49
N GLY A 81 -16.27 -5.86 12.39
CA GLY A 81 -16.12 -7.16 13.04
C GLY A 81 -15.30 -8.19 12.28
N LYS A 82 -14.59 -7.80 11.21
CA LYS A 82 -13.73 -8.73 10.47
C LYS A 82 -12.44 -9.05 11.23
N VAL A 83 -11.89 -10.23 10.99
CA VAL A 83 -10.65 -10.68 11.62
C VAL A 83 -9.47 -10.44 10.69
N PHE A 84 -8.50 -9.64 11.12
CA PHE A 84 -7.29 -9.36 10.35
C PHE A 84 -6.14 -10.30 10.72
N LYS A 85 -5.74 -11.18 9.80
CA LYS A 85 -4.71 -12.21 10.04
C LYS A 85 -3.41 -11.94 9.30
N GLN A 86 -3.49 -11.52 8.04
CA GLN A 86 -2.32 -11.26 7.20
C GLN A 86 -2.60 -10.11 6.23
N SER A 87 -1.55 -9.41 5.81
CA SER A 87 -1.65 -8.38 4.77
C SER A 87 -0.93 -8.84 3.50
N LYS A 88 -1.65 -8.89 2.38
CA LYS A 88 -1.04 -9.02 1.05
C LYS A 88 -0.74 -7.62 0.53
N SER A 89 0.49 -7.38 0.12
CA SER A 89 0.89 -6.13 -0.54
C SER A 89 1.40 -6.40 -1.94
N THR A 90 0.96 -5.56 -2.87
CA THR A 90 1.43 -5.54 -4.25
C THR A 90 1.88 -4.12 -4.55
N TRP A 91 3.13 -3.96 -4.94
CA TRP A 91 3.73 -2.67 -5.28
C TRP A 91 4.26 -2.74 -6.70
N VAL A 92 3.84 -1.80 -7.55
CA VAL A 92 4.18 -1.76 -8.98
C VAL A 92 4.78 -0.38 -9.28
N GLN A 93 5.77 -0.34 -10.15
CA GLN A 93 6.36 0.87 -10.68
C GLN A 93 5.42 1.48 -11.71
N GLY A 94 5.14 2.77 -11.61
CA GLY A 94 4.33 3.49 -12.57
C GLY A 94 3.59 4.67 -11.97
N PRO A 95 2.74 5.34 -12.76
CA PRO A 95 1.95 6.45 -12.28
C PRO A 95 0.87 5.94 -11.31
N GLY A 96 0.97 6.34 -10.04
CA GLY A 96 -0.11 6.13 -9.06
C GLY A 96 0.24 5.35 -7.79
N VAL A 97 1.29 4.52 -7.78
CA VAL A 97 1.72 3.65 -6.66
C VAL A 97 3.23 3.41 -6.87
N SER A 98 4.18 3.33 -5.93
CA SER A 98 4.21 2.96 -4.51
C SER A 98 5.43 3.63 -3.85
N ASP A 99 5.24 4.51 -2.87
CA ASP A 99 6.33 5.01 -2.00
C ASP A 99 7.01 3.88 -1.21
N ASN A 100 6.32 2.73 -1.07
CA ASN A 100 6.89 1.52 -0.52
C ASN A 100 7.80 0.80 -1.51
N LEU A 101 7.54 0.82 -2.82
CA LEU A 101 8.46 0.24 -3.82
C LEU A 101 9.74 1.05 -3.87
N ASP A 102 9.62 2.38 -3.88
CA ASP A 102 10.76 3.29 -3.83
C ASP A 102 11.63 2.97 -2.59
N LYS A 103 11.00 2.88 -1.41
CA LYS A 103 11.71 2.58 -0.15
C LYS A 103 12.27 1.15 -0.10
N PHE A 104 11.57 0.20 -0.70
CA PHE A 104 12.00 -1.20 -0.79
C PHE A 104 13.27 -1.32 -1.64
N ASN A 105 13.25 -0.76 -2.85
CA ASN A 105 14.41 -0.77 -3.74
C ASN A 105 15.58 0.03 -3.15
N GLU A 106 15.33 1.13 -2.45
CA GLU A 106 16.36 1.87 -1.69
C GLU A 106 17.03 0.98 -0.64
N GLY A 107 16.24 0.17 0.09
CA GLY A 107 16.78 -0.80 1.06
C GLY A 107 17.69 -1.85 0.40
N LEU A 108 17.25 -2.40 -0.73
CA LEU A 108 18.04 -3.37 -1.49
C LEU A 108 19.34 -2.76 -2.05
N ALA A 109 19.28 -1.53 -2.56
CA ALA A 109 20.44 -0.79 -3.03
C ALA A 109 21.45 -0.51 -1.91
N ASN A 110 20.96 -0.31 -0.68
CA ASN A 110 21.77 -0.19 0.54
C ASN A 110 22.26 -1.53 1.10
N GLY A 111 21.97 -2.63 0.40
CA GLY A 111 22.53 -3.94 0.70
C GLY A 111 21.75 -4.80 1.68
N LEU A 112 20.52 -4.39 2.04
CA LEU A 112 19.57 -5.21 2.80
C LEU A 112 19.08 -6.39 1.96
N ASP A 113 18.66 -7.45 2.62
CA ASP A 113 17.88 -8.51 1.95
C ASP A 113 16.42 -8.09 1.72
N GLU A 114 15.69 -8.90 0.94
CA GLU A 114 14.28 -8.62 0.59
C GLU A 114 13.36 -8.53 1.82
N ASN A 115 13.58 -9.34 2.86
CA ASN A 115 12.74 -9.27 4.06
C ASN A 115 13.04 -8.01 4.87
N GLU A 116 14.32 -7.69 5.05
CA GLU A 116 14.77 -6.50 5.75
C GLU A 116 14.28 -5.22 5.05
N ALA A 117 14.47 -5.13 3.73
CA ALA A 117 14.00 -4.02 2.92
C ALA A 117 12.47 -3.87 2.99
N ALA A 118 11.72 -4.97 2.92
CA ALA A 118 10.26 -4.96 3.03
C ALA A 118 9.80 -4.41 4.38
N LEU A 119 10.44 -4.83 5.48
CA LEU A 119 10.13 -4.38 6.84
C LEU A 119 10.45 -2.91 7.09
N GLN A 120 11.31 -2.28 6.27
CA GLN A 120 11.60 -0.84 6.35
C GLN A 120 10.59 0.06 5.63
N THR A 121 9.66 -0.52 4.86
CA THR A 121 8.65 0.26 4.15
C THR A 121 7.65 0.94 5.10
N TRP A 122 7.01 2.02 4.64
CA TRP A 122 6.04 2.77 5.46
C TRP A 122 4.85 1.91 5.89
N SER A 123 4.36 1.08 4.97
CA SER A 123 3.26 0.16 5.22
C SER A 123 3.66 -0.92 6.23
N ALA A 124 4.84 -1.53 6.07
CA ALA A 124 5.33 -2.55 7.00
C ALA A 124 5.53 -2.00 8.42
N ASN A 125 6.14 -0.82 8.56
CA ASN A 125 6.34 -0.17 9.85
C ASN A 125 5.01 0.11 10.56
N TRP A 126 4.00 0.54 9.81
CA TRP A 126 2.66 0.75 10.37
C TRP A 126 2.00 -0.56 10.80
N LEU A 127 2.05 -1.61 9.96
CA LEU A 127 1.50 -2.93 10.28
C LEU A 127 2.17 -3.55 11.50
N LYS A 128 3.49 -3.42 11.62
CA LYS A 128 4.26 -3.84 12.79
C LYS A 128 3.80 -3.12 14.06
N THR A 129 3.69 -1.80 13.99
CA THR A 129 3.36 -0.96 15.16
C THR A 129 1.94 -1.17 15.66
N ASN A 130 0.96 -1.31 14.74
CA ASN A 130 -0.46 -1.31 15.09
C ASN A 130 -1.09 -2.70 15.13
N HIS A 131 -0.52 -3.67 14.41
CA HIS A 131 -1.06 -5.03 14.30
C HIS A 131 -0.04 -6.13 14.59
N GLY A 132 1.21 -5.79 14.93
CA GLY A 132 2.24 -6.77 15.28
C GLY A 132 2.78 -7.59 14.10
N PHE A 133 2.52 -7.19 12.86
CA PHE A 133 3.03 -7.90 11.69
C PHE A 133 4.51 -7.58 11.49
N ASN A 134 5.38 -8.48 11.94
CA ASN A 134 6.82 -8.30 12.03
C ASN A 134 7.62 -9.30 11.17
N ALA A 135 6.94 -10.07 10.32
CA ALA A 135 7.56 -11.01 9.38
C ALA A 135 7.01 -10.80 7.96
N VAL A 136 7.84 -11.11 6.97
CA VAL A 136 7.50 -11.10 5.54
C VAL A 136 7.78 -12.46 4.94
N ARG A 137 6.92 -12.93 4.03
CA ARG A 137 7.10 -14.18 3.27
C ARG A 137 6.59 -14.05 1.84
N ASN A 138 6.91 -15.05 1.03
CA ASN A 138 6.44 -15.22 -0.34
C ASN A 138 6.71 -13.97 -1.20
N ILE A 139 7.94 -13.44 -1.14
CA ILE A 139 8.35 -12.30 -1.95
C ILE A 139 8.63 -12.79 -3.37
N HIS A 140 7.92 -12.23 -4.34
CA HIS A 140 8.09 -12.53 -5.76
C HIS A 140 7.64 -11.35 -6.61
N GLY A 141 8.11 -11.26 -7.85
CA GLY A 141 7.75 -10.16 -8.73
C GLY A 141 8.67 -10.05 -9.94
N VAL A 142 8.58 -8.92 -10.64
CA VAL A 142 9.41 -8.59 -11.80
C VAL A 142 10.57 -7.73 -11.33
N CYS A 143 11.80 -8.19 -11.59
CA CYS A 143 13.02 -7.47 -11.25
C CYS A 143 14.11 -7.66 -12.30
N GLU A 144 15.05 -6.72 -12.31
CA GLU A 144 16.31 -6.82 -13.02
C GLU A 144 17.48 -6.76 -12.02
N GLU A 145 18.64 -7.31 -12.42
CA GLU A 145 19.87 -7.19 -11.64
C GLU A 145 20.60 -5.92 -12.07
N VAL A 146 20.88 -5.05 -11.10
CA VAL A 146 21.57 -3.78 -11.29
C VAL A 146 22.72 -3.66 -10.29
N GLU A 147 23.65 -2.76 -10.56
CA GLU A 147 24.80 -2.49 -9.70
C GLU A 147 24.62 -1.13 -9.01
N ASN A 148 24.88 -1.05 -7.70
CA ASN A 148 24.86 0.22 -6.96
C ASN A 148 26.18 0.99 -7.15
N GLU A 149 26.26 2.21 -6.62
CA GLU A 149 27.47 3.07 -6.72
C GLU A 149 28.74 2.43 -6.11
N ALA A 150 28.58 1.45 -5.22
CA ALA A 150 29.67 0.71 -4.59
C ALA A 150 30.07 -0.57 -5.34
N GLY A 151 29.51 -0.84 -6.52
CA GLY A 151 29.79 -2.04 -7.30
C GLY A 151 29.06 -3.30 -6.82
N LYS A 152 28.12 -3.18 -5.86
CA LYS A 152 27.35 -4.31 -5.35
C LYS A 152 26.11 -4.52 -6.21
N LYS A 153 25.95 -5.74 -6.71
CA LYS A 153 24.77 -6.17 -7.44
C LYS A 153 23.57 -6.36 -6.50
N TYR A 154 22.40 -5.89 -6.92
CA TYR A 154 21.14 -6.08 -6.21
C TYR A 154 19.97 -6.23 -7.20
N LYS A 155 18.85 -6.76 -6.73
CA LYS A 155 17.62 -6.85 -7.51
C LYS A 155 16.87 -5.52 -7.41
N GLN A 156 16.60 -4.88 -8.54
CA GLN A 156 15.70 -3.73 -8.60
C GLN A 156 14.35 -4.22 -9.12
N TYR A 157 13.31 -4.08 -8.30
CA TYR A 157 11.97 -4.52 -8.62
C TYR A 157 11.18 -3.42 -9.33
N SER A 158 10.54 -3.78 -10.45
CA SER A 158 9.49 -2.98 -11.10
C SER A 158 8.09 -3.43 -10.66
N GLU A 159 7.95 -4.63 -10.12
CA GLU A 159 6.75 -5.12 -9.44
C GLU A 159 7.15 -6.09 -8.34
N VAL A 160 6.57 -5.99 -7.15
CA VAL A 160 6.75 -6.96 -6.07
C VAL A 160 5.44 -7.25 -5.35
N VAL A 161 5.23 -8.54 -5.07
CA VAL A 161 4.14 -9.08 -4.25
C VAL A 161 4.77 -9.75 -3.04
N MET A 162 4.21 -9.47 -1.86
CA MET A 162 4.65 -10.05 -0.60
C MET A 162 3.52 -10.12 0.42
N PHE A 163 3.75 -10.90 1.47
CA PHE A 163 2.78 -11.10 2.54
C PHE A 163 3.40 -10.79 3.91
N PHE A 164 2.68 -10.01 4.72
CA PHE A 164 3.07 -9.65 6.09
C PHE A 164 2.30 -10.48 7.11
N TYR A 165 3.03 -10.98 8.11
CA TYR A 165 2.54 -11.88 9.15
C TYR A 165 3.02 -11.48 10.53
N LYS A 166 2.34 -11.99 11.56
CA LYS A 166 2.88 -12.05 12.93
C LYS A 166 3.82 -13.25 13.06
N ASN A 167 4.94 -13.10 13.77
CA ASN A 167 5.95 -14.15 13.96
C ASN A 167 5.42 -15.47 14.58
N ASP A 168 4.34 -15.39 15.36
CA ASP A 168 3.68 -16.53 16.01
C ASP A 168 2.76 -17.33 15.07
N GLN A 169 2.45 -16.80 13.89
CA GLN A 169 1.72 -17.50 12.83
C GLN A 169 2.73 -18.19 11.90
N LYS A 170 3.22 -19.36 12.33
CA LYS A 170 4.01 -20.26 11.49
C LYS A 170 3.15 -21.15 10.62
#